data_AF-A0A4R9KAM7-F1
#
_entry.id   AF-A0A4R9KAM7-F1
#
_cell.length_a   1.000
_cell.length_b   1.000
_cell.length_c   1.000
_cell.angle_alpha   90.00
_cell.angle_beta   90.00
_cell.angle_gamma   90.00
#
_symmetry.space_group_name_H-M   'P 1'
#
loop_
_entity.id
_entity.type
_entity.pdbx_description
1 polymer ?
#
loop_
_entity_poly.entity_id
_entity_poly.type
_entity_poly.pdbx_seq_one_letter_code
_entity_poly.pdbx_strand_id
1 'polypeptide(L)'
;MNSELESIFQSAWSLLKNFQDLMREKLAVVAFSGGKDSSLLLRFYVWMHDKNLISQFPIIYHLDHSIRDNSEQESEILEFMKSLDPNSIFKKKTFQNSPIGLN
;
A
#
# COMPACT_ATOMS: atom_id res chain seq x y z
N MET A 1 -10.71 15.27 -2.11
CA MET A 1 -11.39 14.08 -1.54
C MET A 1 -12.86 14.44 -1.27
N ASN A 2 -13.80 13.50 -1.43
CA ASN A 2 -15.21 13.73 -1.06
C ASN A 2 -15.35 13.83 0.48
N SER A 3 -16.27 14.66 0.98
CA SER A 3 -16.48 14.92 2.42
C SER A 3 -16.90 13.69 3.22
N GLU A 4 -17.62 12.75 2.59
CA GLU A 4 -18.02 11.49 3.20
C GLU A 4 -16.80 10.60 3.52
N LEU A 5 -15.87 10.45 2.57
CA LEU A 5 -14.65 9.68 2.76
C LEU A 5 -13.75 10.28 3.84
N GLU A 6 -13.66 11.61 3.88
CA GLU A 6 -12.93 12.33 4.92
C GLU A 6 -13.46 11.99 6.33
N SER A 7 -14.78 12.00 6.51
CA SER A 7 -15.43 11.66 7.78
C SER A 7 -15.17 10.21 8.20
N ILE A 8 -15.21 9.28 7.24
CA ILE A 8 -14.91 7.87 7.47
C ILE A 8 -13.45 7.70 7.92
N PHE A 9 -12.50 8.35 7.25
CA PHE A 9 -11.08 8.27 7.60
C PHE A 9 -10.78 8.91 8.96
N GLN A 10 -11.39 10.05 9.27
CA GLN A 10 -11.27 10.68 10.58
C GLN A 10 -11.81 9.78 11.70
N SER A 11 -12.94 9.11 11.45
CA SER A 11 -13.52 8.14 12.39
C SER A 11 -12.59 6.94 12.59
N ALA A 12 -12.06 6.35 11.50
CA ALA A 12 -11.12 5.25 11.55
C ALA A 12 -9.85 5.61 12.33
N TRP A 13 -9.27 6.80 12.07
CA TRP A 13 -8.11 7.28 12.81
C TRP A 13 -8.38 7.44 14.30
N SER A 14 -9.56 7.94 14.66
CA SER A 14 -9.98 8.10 16.06
C SER A 14 -10.13 6.75 16.78
N LEU A 15 -10.66 5.74 16.10
CA LEU A 15 -10.75 4.37 16.63
C LEU A 15 -9.37 3.72 16.84
N LEU A 16 -8.37 4.13 16.05
CA LEU A 16 -6.99 3.65 16.16
C LEU A 16 -6.16 4.39 17.23
N LYS A 17 -6.78 5.17 18.14
CA LYS A 17 -6.09 5.99 19.15
C LYS A 17 -4.91 5.30 19.84
N ASN A 18 -5.09 4.05 20.26
CA ASN A 18 -4.07 3.28 20.99
C ASN A 18 -2.87 2.83 20.13
N PHE A 19 -2.97 2.96 18.81
CA PHE A 19 -1.93 2.58 17.84
C PHE A 19 -1.33 3.79 17.13
N GLN A 20 -1.84 5.01 17.38
CA GLN A 20 -1.39 6.20 16.64
C GLN A 20 0.09 6.48 16.82
N ASP A 21 0.64 6.28 18.02
CA ASP A 21 2.08 6.47 18.28
C ASP A 21 2.91 5.49 17.44
N LEU A 22 2.51 4.21 17.41
CA LEU A 22 3.16 3.21 16.57
C LEU A 22 3.10 3.59 15.09
N MET A 23 1.93 4.02 14.61
CA MET A 23 1.73 4.41 13.21
C MET A 23 2.47 5.69 12.82
N ARG A 24 2.72 6.60 13.78
CA ARG A 24 3.49 7.83 13.57
C ARG A 24 4.99 7.56 13.42
N GLU A 25 5.51 6.63 14.21
CA GLU A 25 6.95 6.37 14.35
C GLU A 25 7.48 5.28 13.42
N LYS A 26 6.64 4.29 13.08
CA LYS A 26 7.09 3.10 12.33
C LYS A 26 6.72 3.19 10.85
N LEU A 27 7.62 2.68 10.02
CA LEU A 27 7.38 2.48 8.61
C LEU A 27 6.36 1.35 8.41
N ALA A 28 5.21 1.69 7.82
CA ALA A 28 4.22 0.70 7.45
C ALA A 28 4.60 -0.01 6.13
N VAL A 29 4.25 -1.29 6.04
CA VAL A 29 4.29 -2.06 4.79
C VAL A 29 2.87 -2.48 4.46
N VAL A 30 2.33 -1.98 3.35
CA VAL A 30 0.97 -2.26 2.88
C VAL A 30 1.02 -3.38 1.85
N ALA A 31 0.44 -4.54 2.19
CA ALA A 31 0.21 -5.59 1.21
C ALA A 31 -0.90 -5.16 0.25
N PHE A 32 -0.53 -4.90 -1.00
CA PHE A 32 -1.42 -4.31 -1.99
C PHE A 32 -1.77 -5.32 -3.09
N SER A 33 -3.01 -5.81 -3.10
CA SER A 33 -3.45 -6.81 -4.09
C SER A 33 -4.01 -6.21 -5.38
N GLY A 34 -4.23 -4.90 -5.42
CA GLY A 34 -5.04 -4.26 -6.46
C GLY A 34 -6.56 -4.35 -6.23
N GLY A 35 -6.99 -4.99 -5.14
CA GLY A 35 -8.39 -5.07 -4.77
C GLY A 35 -8.93 -3.77 -4.16
N LYS A 36 -10.25 -3.71 -3.96
CA LYS A 36 -10.93 -2.55 -3.36
C LYS A 36 -10.41 -2.26 -1.94
N ASP A 37 -10.20 -3.29 -1.14
CA ASP A 37 -9.80 -3.14 0.27
C ASP A 37 -8.38 -2.58 0.39
N SER A 38 -7.42 -3.15 -0.35
CA SER A 38 -6.05 -2.63 -0.35
C SER A 38 -5.97 -1.22 -0.95
N SER A 39 -6.83 -0.91 -1.93
CA SER A 39 -6.96 0.44 -2.49
C SER A 39 -7.49 1.44 -1.48
N LEU A 40 -8.51 1.07 -0.70
CA LEU A 40 -9.06 1.92 0.34
C LEU A 40 -8.05 2.13 1.48
N LEU A 41 -7.34 1.08 1.89
CA LEU A 41 -6.27 1.17 2.88
C LEU A 41 -5.16 2.12 2.44
N LEU A 42 -4.71 2.01 1.18
CA LEU A 42 -3.69 2.90 0.66
C LEU A 42 -4.17 4.36 0.62
N ARG A 43 -5.42 4.60 0.21
CA ARG A 43 -6.03 5.95 0.28
C ARG A 43 -6.09 6.49 1.72
N PHE A 44 -6.31 5.64 2.70
CA PHE A 44 -6.28 6.03 4.11
C PHE A 44 -4.87 6.46 4.55
N TYR A 45 -3.82 5.76 4.11
CA TYR A 45 -2.43 6.18 4.36
C TYR A 45 -2.08 7.50 3.67
N VAL A 46 -2.52 7.72 2.43
CA VAL A 46 -2.37 9.01 1.73
C VAL A 46 -3.03 10.12 2.53
N TRP A 47 -4.27 9.92 2.97
CA TRP A 47 -4.96 10.88 3.81
C TRP A 47 -4.21 11.19 5.11
N MET A 48 -3.72 10.17 5.82
CA MET A 48 -2.94 10.37 7.05
C MET A 48 -1.67 11.18 6.77
N HIS A 49 -1.00 10.92 5.66
CA HIS A 49 0.19 11.64 5.25
C HIS A 49 -0.12 13.12 4.91
N ASP A 50 -1.15 13.38 4.09
CA ASP A 50 -1.58 14.73 3.72
C ASP A 50 -1.99 15.58 4.93
N LYS A 51 -2.51 14.93 5.97
CA LYS A 51 -2.86 15.56 7.26
C LYS A 51 -1.68 15.69 8.23
N ASN A 52 -0.48 15.27 7.84
CA ASN A 52 0.70 15.20 8.69
C ASN A 52 0.48 14.36 9.96
N LEU A 53 -0.40 13.34 9.88
CA LEU A 53 -0.68 12.42 10.99
C LEU A 53 0.37 11.32 11.09
N ILE A 54 1.10 11.03 10.02
CA ILE A 54 2.23 10.10 9.97
C ILE A 54 3.44 10.79 9.35
N SER A 55 4.64 10.39 9.77
CA SER A 55 5.90 10.98 9.30
C SER A 55 6.49 10.26 8.09
N GLN A 56 6.08 9.01 7.86
CA GLN A 56 6.62 8.13 6.83
C GLN A 56 5.49 7.61 5.96
N PHE A 57 5.65 7.74 4.64
CA PHE A 57 4.74 7.13 3.68
C PHE A 57 4.92 5.60 3.65
N PRO A 58 3.86 4.79 3.54
CA PRO A 58 3.99 3.34 3.57
C PRO A 58 4.79 2.80 2.37
N ILE A 59 5.56 1.75 2.61
CA ILE A 59 6.05 0.89 1.52
C ILE A 59 4.86 0.08 1.00
N ILE A 60 4.62 0.15 -0.30
CA ILE A 60 3.50 -0.56 -0.94
C ILE A 60 4.04 -1.84 -1.57
N TYR A 61 3.65 -2.99 -1.04
CA TYR A 61 4.15 -4.29 -1.45
C TYR A 61 3.09 -5.07 -2.23
N HIS A 62 3.26 -5.22 -3.55
CA HIS A 62 2.36 -6.02 -4.39
C HIS A 62 2.87 -7.45 -4.54
N LEU A 63 2.05 -8.42 -4.14
CA LEU A 63 2.35 -9.84 -4.34
C LEU A 63 1.59 -10.36 -5.56
N ASP A 64 2.28 -10.47 -6.69
CA ASP A 64 1.78 -11.18 -7.87
C ASP A 64 1.85 -12.69 -7.63
N HIS A 65 0.72 -13.39 -7.77
CA HIS A 65 0.64 -14.84 -7.65
C HIS A 65 0.88 -15.57 -9.00
N SER A 66 0.99 -14.83 -10.12
CA SER A 66 1.23 -15.33 -11.48
C SER A 66 0.30 -16.47 -11.92
N ILE A 67 -0.92 -16.51 -11.37
CA ILE A 67 -1.94 -17.53 -11.69
C ILE A 67 -2.66 -17.16 -13.00
N ARG A 68 -2.65 -15.88 -13.39
CA ARG A 68 -3.25 -15.31 -14.60
C ARG A 68 -2.36 -14.18 -15.13
N ASP A 69 -2.46 -13.86 -16.41
CA ASP A 69 -1.88 -12.62 -16.95
C ASP A 69 -2.60 -11.41 -16.34
N ASN A 70 -1.83 -10.57 -15.64
CA ASN A 70 -2.28 -9.39 -14.91
C ASN A 70 -1.42 -8.15 -15.23
N SER A 71 -0.69 -8.18 -16.35
CA SER A 71 0.24 -7.12 -16.77
C SER A 71 -0.40 -5.73 -16.86
N GLU A 72 -1.65 -5.64 -17.31
CA GLU A 72 -2.42 -4.39 -17.36
C GLU A 72 -2.74 -3.87 -15.95
N GLN A 73 -3.21 -4.76 -15.06
CA GLN A 73 -3.48 -4.43 -13.67
C GLN A 73 -2.20 -4.00 -12.94
N GLU A 74 -1.07 -4.67 -13.16
CA GLU A 74 0.23 -4.26 -12.60
C GLU A 74 0.62 -2.84 -13.03
N SER A 75 0.38 -2.50 -14.29
CA SER A 75 0.69 -1.17 -14.84
C SER A 75 -0.16 -0.07 -14.19
N GLU A 76 -1.47 -0.30 -14.03
CA GLU A 76 -2.38 0.62 -13.35
C GLU A 76 -1.98 0.84 -11.88
N ILE A 77 -1.58 -0.24 -11.19
CA ILE A 77 -1.11 -0.18 -9.81
C ILE A 77 0.17 0.66 -9.73
N LEU A 78 1.11 0.43 -10.65
CA LEU A 78 2.38 1.15 -10.67
C LEU A 78 2.18 2.64 -10.96
N GLU A 79 1.30 3.00 -11.90
CA GLU A 79 0.93 4.39 -12.17
C GLU A 79 0.25 5.04 -10.97
N PHE A 80 -0.69 4.34 -10.34
CA PHE A 80 -1.36 4.83 -9.15
C PHE A 80 -0.36 5.06 -8.01
N MET A 81 0.55 4.11 -7.75
CA MET A 81 1.59 4.25 -6.73
C MET A 81 2.51 5.44 -6.99
N LYS A 82 3.01 5.60 -8.22
CA LYS A 82 3.85 6.73 -8.62
C LYS A 82 3.14 8.08 -8.50
N SER A 83 1.82 8.11 -8.72
CA SER A 83 1.03 9.33 -8.55
C SER A 83 0.90 9.78 -7.10
N LEU A 84 1.05 8.86 -6.14
CA LEU A 84 0.88 9.13 -4.71
C LEU A 84 2.19 9.53 -4.03
N ASP A 85 3.28 8.84 -4.33
CA ASP A 85 4.62 9.18 -3.86
C ASP A 85 5.66 8.70 -4.88
N PRO A 86 6.49 9.60 -5.44
CA PRO A 86 7.57 9.20 -6.35
C PRO A 86 8.61 8.27 -5.70
N ASN A 87 8.67 8.19 -4.36
CA ASN A 87 9.56 7.29 -3.63
C ASN A 87 8.94 5.93 -3.27
N SER A 88 7.72 5.65 -3.73
CA SER A 88 7.05 4.37 -3.48
C SER A 88 7.86 3.19 -4.04
N ILE A 89 8.05 2.16 -3.20
CA ILE A 89 8.85 0.98 -3.55
C ILE A 89 7.93 -0.15 -4.04
N PHE A 90 7.95 -0.44 -5.34
CA PHE A 90 7.27 -1.62 -5.91
C PHE A 90 8.22 -2.83 -5.90
N LYS A 91 7.82 -3.93 -5.25
CA LYS A 91 8.60 -5.19 -5.23
C LYS A 91 7.75 -6.38 -5.67
N LYS A 92 8.22 -7.10 -6.68
CA LYS A 92 7.66 -8.36 -7.18
C LYS A 92 8.35 -9.55 -6.50
N LYS A 93 7.59 -10.55 -6.06
CA LYS A 93 8.15 -11.86 -5.68
C LYS A 93 8.10 -12.78 -6.88
N THR A 94 9.22 -13.00 -7.56
CA THR A 94 9.38 -14.19 -8.41
C THR A 94 9.49 -15.40 -7.49
N PHE A 95 8.61 -16.38 -7.62
CA PHE A 95 8.85 -17.70 -7.02
C PHE A 95 10.11 -18.30 -7.68
N GLN A 96 11.29 -18.10 -7.08
CA GLN A 96 12.40 -19.02 -7.29
C GLN A 96 12.28 -20.16 -6.28
N ASN A 97 11.75 -21.29 -6.74
CA ASN A 97 12.04 -22.64 -6.25
C ASN A 97 12.14 -23.49 -7.53
N SER A 98 13.30 -23.97 -7.99
CA SER A 98 14.23 -24.83 -7.28
C SER A 98 15.72 -24.57 -7.58
N PRO A 99 16.62 -24.94 -6.66
CA PRO A 99 18.00 -25.27 -7.00
C PRO A 99 18.01 -26.61 -7.72
N ILE A 100 18.37 -26.63 -9.00
CA ILE A 100 18.88 -27.85 -9.65
C ILE A 100 20.22 -27.46 -10.26
N GLY A 101 21.23 -28.23 -9.88
CA GLY A 101 22.63 -27.91 -10.02
C GLY A 101 23.06 -27.66 -11.45
N LEU A 102 24.13 -26.87 -11.54
CA LEU A 102 25.11 -26.94 -12.61
C LEU A 102 25.46 -28.41 -12.85
N ASN A 103 25.14 -28.92 -14.04
CA ASN A 103 25.87 -30.02 -14.66
C ASN A 103 26.75 -29.42 -15.76
#